data_AF-A0A7C1T083-F1
#
_entry.id   AF-A0A7C1T083-F1
#
_cell.length_a   1.000
_cell.length_b   1.000
_cell.length_c   1.000
_cell.angle_alpha   90.00
_cell.angle_beta   90.00
_cell.angle_gamma   90.00
#
_symmetry.space_group_name_H-M   'P 1'
#
loop_
_entity.id
_entity.type
_entity.pdbx_description
1 polymer ?
#
loop_
_entity_poly.entity_id
_entity_poly.type
_entity_poly.pdbx_seq_one_letter_code
_entity_poly.pdbx_strand_id
1 'polypeptide(L)'
;FSKPTINLLLIISLVSGAIGIGSVNYIALYLQTTTGLSPSMAGLLFVATTGGIAIGSIAAGRLIARTGRYKPFSIASAALGVISLGIFSVLHAGTPLIFIALVMLLQGFGVGIGQQVPVIGVQNAAAKADVGAATGTVTLTRMGGAAIAISIYGAIVSSGLTHVQIALPGGVDFRNLTPEGLAALPQAARALVANAYSDAFVPLFLTASGMMVIGLIAALLLPNIRLPREGEGKAGAAARA
;
A
#
# COMPACT_ATOMS: atom_id res chain seq x y z
N PHE A 1 5.21 20.85 -13.98
CA PHE A 1 4.85 20.29 -12.66
C PHE A 1 4.21 21.28 -11.68
N SER A 2 4.06 22.58 -11.99
CA SER A 2 3.57 23.61 -11.05
C SER A 2 2.06 23.63 -10.71
N LYS A 3 1.30 22.60 -11.10
CA LYS A 3 -0.13 22.52 -10.75
C LYS A 3 -0.27 21.81 -9.39
N PRO A 4 -0.93 22.40 -8.39
CA PRO A 4 -1.06 21.79 -7.05
C PRO A 4 -1.70 20.39 -7.10
N THR A 5 -2.58 20.12 -8.08
CA THR A 5 -3.15 18.79 -8.33
C THR A 5 -2.10 17.72 -8.60
N ILE A 6 -1.04 18.02 -9.36
CA ILE A 6 0.00 17.03 -9.68
C ILE A 6 0.76 16.67 -8.41
N ASN A 7 1.12 17.66 -7.58
CA ASN A 7 1.81 17.40 -6.32
C ASN A 7 0.97 16.53 -5.37
N LEU A 8 -0.33 16.79 -5.26
CA LEU A 8 -1.24 15.96 -4.48
C LEU A 8 -1.30 14.51 -5.00
N LEU A 9 -1.36 14.32 -6.33
CA LEU A 9 -1.31 12.98 -6.93
C LEU A 9 0.02 12.27 -6.68
N LEU A 10 1.13 13.00 -6.67
CA LEU A 10 2.44 12.44 -6.33
C LEU A 10 2.52 12.02 -4.86
N ILE A 11 1.96 12.81 -3.93
CA ILE A 11 1.84 12.40 -2.51
C ILE A 11 1.02 11.12 -2.38
N ILE A 12 -0.13 11.05 -3.06
CA ILE A 12 -0.98 9.84 -3.06
C ILE A 12 -0.22 8.64 -3.64
N SER A 13 0.55 8.84 -4.72
CA SER A 13 1.39 7.79 -5.31
C SER A 13 2.49 7.30 -4.36
N LEU A 14 3.15 8.23 -3.67
CA LEU A 14 4.18 7.93 -2.68
C LEU A 14 3.62 7.07 -1.55
N VAL A 15 2.49 7.49 -0.97
CA VAL A 15 1.82 6.76 0.11
C VAL A 15 1.28 5.40 -0.38
N SER A 16 0.72 5.33 -1.60
CA SER A 16 0.30 4.06 -2.20
C SER A 16 1.46 3.07 -2.34
N GLY A 17 2.65 3.55 -2.69
CA GLY A 17 3.87 2.72 -2.74
C GLY A 17 4.33 2.24 -1.37
N ALA A 18 4.30 3.12 -0.38
CA ALA A 18 4.63 2.80 1.01
C ALA A 18 3.79 1.63 1.57
N ILE A 19 2.50 1.61 1.24
CA ILE A 19 1.61 0.53 1.69
C ILE A 19 1.68 -0.68 0.77
N GLY A 20 1.44 -0.49 -0.53
CA GLY A 20 1.25 -1.59 -1.47
C GLY A 20 2.49 -2.44 -1.69
N ILE A 21 3.69 -1.83 -1.69
CA ILE A 21 4.96 -2.54 -1.88
C ILE A 21 5.72 -2.56 -0.56
N GLY A 22 5.83 -1.42 0.13
CA GLY A 22 6.68 -1.30 1.30
C GLY A 22 6.26 -2.17 2.49
N SER A 23 4.98 -2.55 2.57
CA SER A 23 4.46 -3.35 3.69
C SER A 23 4.46 -4.86 3.45
N VAL A 24 4.74 -5.33 2.22
CA VAL A 24 4.55 -6.74 1.81
C VAL A 24 5.36 -7.70 2.68
N ASN A 25 6.66 -7.43 2.85
CA ASN A 25 7.54 -8.27 3.65
C ASN A 25 7.08 -8.34 5.12
N TYR A 26 6.72 -7.19 5.68
CA TYR A 26 6.30 -7.07 7.08
C TYR A 26 4.96 -7.74 7.35
N ILE A 27 4.00 -7.65 6.43
CA ILE A 27 2.73 -8.36 6.55
C ILE A 27 2.96 -9.89 6.46
N ALA A 28 3.84 -10.35 5.57
CA ALA A 28 4.16 -11.76 5.48
C ALA A 28 4.80 -12.29 6.77
N LEU A 29 5.72 -11.54 7.36
CA LEU A 29 6.32 -11.86 8.65
C LEU A 29 5.29 -11.82 9.78
N TYR A 30 4.41 -10.82 9.78
CA TYR A 30 3.33 -10.67 10.75
C TYR A 30 2.39 -11.87 10.76
N LEU A 31 1.94 -12.31 9.58
CA LEU A 31 1.07 -13.48 9.45
C LEU A 31 1.74 -14.78 9.94
N GLN A 32 3.06 -14.89 9.84
CA GLN A 32 3.76 -16.09 10.32
C GLN A 32 4.06 -16.03 11.82
N THR A 33 4.46 -14.86 12.31
CA THR A 33 4.91 -14.68 13.71
C THR A 33 3.77 -14.42 14.68
N THR A 34 2.79 -13.58 14.31
CA THR A 34 1.74 -13.13 15.22
C THR A 34 0.48 -13.98 15.11
N THR A 35 0.07 -14.35 13.90
CA THR A 35 -1.11 -15.23 13.72
C THR A 35 -0.74 -16.73 13.70
N GLY A 36 0.55 -17.06 13.62
CA GLY A 36 1.07 -18.43 13.70
C GLY A 36 0.88 -19.24 12.42
N LEU A 37 0.57 -18.60 11.29
CA LEU A 37 0.34 -19.30 10.03
C LEU A 37 1.63 -19.89 9.47
N SER A 38 1.52 -21.05 8.82
CA SER A 38 2.63 -21.59 8.05
C SER A 38 3.01 -20.66 6.89
N PRO A 39 4.27 -20.68 6.40
CA PRO A 39 4.69 -19.88 5.25
C PRO A 39 3.79 -20.09 4.03
N SER A 40 3.35 -21.33 3.77
CA SER A 40 2.45 -21.66 2.66
C SER A 40 1.07 -21.03 2.81
N MET A 41 0.50 -21.03 4.02
CA MET A 41 -0.81 -20.41 4.28
C MET A 41 -0.74 -18.89 4.23
N ALA A 42 0.32 -18.29 4.79
CA ALA A 42 0.58 -16.86 4.66
C ALA A 42 0.74 -16.46 3.19
N GLY A 43 1.48 -17.24 2.40
CA GLY A 43 1.63 -17.06 0.96
C GLY A 43 0.30 -17.14 0.20
N LEU A 44 -0.59 -18.08 0.56
CA LEU A 44 -1.91 -18.20 -0.05
C LEU A 44 -2.76 -16.93 0.16
N LEU A 45 -2.65 -16.26 1.30
CA LEU A 45 -3.41 -15.04 1.58
C LEU A 45 -3.01 -13.85 0.67
N PHE A 46 -1.78 -13.83 0.16
CA PHE A 46 -1.37 -12.84 -0.85
C PHE A 46 -2.07 -13.02 -2.20
N VAL A 47 -2.65 -14.19 -2.49
CA VAL A 47 -3.56 -14.35 -3.64
C VAL A 47 -4.81 -13.48 -3.45
N ALA A 48 -5.36 -13.41 -2.23
CA ALA A 48 -6.47 -12.53 -1.92
C ALA A 48 -6.08 -11.05 -2.08
N THR A 49 -4.90 -10.65 -1.59
CA THR A 49 -4.37 -9.30 -1.79
C THR A 49 -4.22 -8.95 -3.27
N THR A 50 -3.62 -9.84 -4.06
CA THR A 50 -3.42 -9.64 -5.50
C THR A 50 -4.75 -9.57 -6.25
N GLY A 51 -5.69 -10.45 -5.90
CA GLY A 51 -7.06 -10.41 -6.41
C GLY A 51 -7.75 -9.09 -6.08
N GLY A 52 -7.59 -8.59 -4.86
CA GLY A 52 -8.07 -7.28 -4.43
C GLY A 52 -7.48 -6.16 -5.29
N ILE A 53 -6.16 -6.15 -5.48
CA ILE A 53 -5.46 -5.15 -6.31
C ILE A 53 -6.02 -5.15 -7.74
N ALA A 54 -6.21 -6.32 -8.33
CA ALA A 54 -6.75 -6.45 -9.69
C ALA A 54 -8.18 -5.89 -9.76
N ILE A 55 -9.06 -6.31 -8.84
CA ILE A 55 -10.45 -5.85 -8.78
C ILE A 55 -10.52 -4.34 -8.56
N GLY A 56 -9.77 -3.81 -7.59
CA GLY A 56 -9.71 -2.39 -7.28
C GLY A 56 -9.20 -1.54 -8.43
N SER A 57 -8.16 -2.01 -9.13
CA SER A 57 -7.60 -1.32 -10.28
C SER A 57 -8.60 -1.27 -11.45
N ILE A 58 -9.21 -2.41 -11.79
CA ILE A 58 -10.18 -2.50 -12.89
C ILE A 58 -11.43 -1.66 -12.56
N ALA A 59 -11.94 -1.76 -11.34
CA ALA A 59 -13.10 -1.00 -10.89
C ALA A 59 -12.83 0.50 -10.93
N ALA A 60 -11.70 0.96 -10.38
CA ALA A 60 -11.31 2.37 -10.41
C ALA A 60 -11.19 2.88 -11.85
N GLY A 61 -10.45 2.19 -12.71
CA GLY A 61 -10.28 2.61 -14.11
C GLY A 61 -11.61 2.75 -14.85
N ARG A 62 -12.49 1.74 -14.75
CA ARG A 62 -13.80 1.76 -15.41
C ARG A 62 -14.73 2.83 -14.84
N LEU A 63 -14.80 2.96 -13.52
CA LEU A 63 -15.69 3.91 -12.87
C LEU A 63 -15.22 5.35 -13.06
N ILE A 64 -13.91 5.61 -13.01
CA ILE A 64 -13.34 6.94 -13.30
C ILE A 64 -13.59 7.30 -14.77
N ALA A 65 -13.39 6.38 -15.71
CA ALA A 65 -13.68 6.61 -17.12
C ALA A 65 -15.17 6.95 -17.37
N ARG A 66 -16.09 6.27 -16.67
CA ARG A 66 -17.54 6.52 -16.79
C ARG A 66 -17.99 7.84 -16.15
N THR A 67 -17.53 8.08 -14.91
CA THR A 67 -17.96 9.22 -14.08
C THR A 67 -17.19 10.50 -14.35
N GLY A 68 -15.99 10.38 -14.93
CA GLY A 68 -15.03 11.47 -15.11
C GLY A 68 -14.45 12.00 -13.79
N ARG A 69 -14.64 11.33 -12.64
CA ARG A 69 -14.19 11.85 -11.34
C ARG A 69 -13.26 10.87 -10.65
N TYR A 70 -12.08 11.33 -10.23
CA TYR A 70 -11.10 10.50 -9.52
C TYR A 70 -11.02 10.78 -8.00
N LYS A 71 -11.45 11.97 -7.54
CA LYS A 71 -11.39 12.35 -6.11
C LYS A 71 -12.09 11.36 -5.17
N PRO A 72 -13.34 10.91 -5.40
CA PRO A 72 -14.01 9.98 -4.50
C PRO A 72 -13.28 8.65 -4.35
N PHE A 73 -12.69 8.15 -5.45
CA PHE A 73 -11.91 6.91 -5.46
C PHE A 73 -10.59 7.07 -4.70
N SER A 74 -9.95 8.24 -4.80
CA SER A 74 -8.77 8.56 -3.99
C SER A 74 -9.07 8.52 -2.50
N ILE A 75 -10.19 9.12 -2.08
CA ILE A 75 -10.63 9.14 -0.68
C ILE A 75 -10.97 7.72 -0.22
N ALA A 76 -11.70 6.96 -1.04
CA ALA A 76 -12.06 5.58 -0.73
C ALA A 76 -10.82 4.70 -0.54
N SER A 77 -9.84 4.77 -1.46
CA SER A 77 -8.57 4.06 -1.33
C SER A 77 -7.86 4.39 -0.02
N ALA A 78 -7.75 5.70 0.30
CA ALA A 78 -7.08 6.14 1.51
C ALA A 78 -7.78 5.67 2.80
N ALA A 79 -9.12 5.80 2.85
CA ALA A 79 -9.94 5.33 3.96
C ALA A 79 -9.84 3.81 4.15
N LEU A 80 -9.91 3.04 3.06
CA LEU A 80 -9.75 1.58 3.10
C LEU A 80 -8.36 1.17 3.60
N GLY A 81 -7.31 1.91 3.23
CA GLY A 81 -5.97 1.71 3.76
C GLY A 81 -5.89 1.92 5.27
N VAL A 82 -6.42 3.04 5.77
CA VAL A 82 -6.49 3.33 7.22
C VAL A 82 -7.24 2.22 7.97
N ILE A 83 -8.40 1.82 7.45
CA ILE A 83 -9.24 0.79 8.08
C ILE A 83 -8.52 -0.57 8.08
N SER A 84 -7.99 -1.02 6.95
CA SER A 84 -7.32 -2.32 6.85
C SER A 84 -6.07 -2.39 7.75
N LEU A 85 -5.25 -1.35 7.78
CA LEU A 85 -4.07 -1.27 8.65
C LEU A 85 -4.45 -1.20 10.13
N GLY A 86 -5.53 -0.50 10.47
CA GLY A 86 -6.08 -0.50 11.83
C GLY A 86 -6.61 -1.87 12.25
N ILE A 87 -7.19 -2.65 11.33
CA ILE A 87 -7.58 -4.04 11.62
C ILE A 87 -6.34 -4.91 11.82
N PHE A 88 -5.30 -4.76 10.99
CA PHE A 88 -4.03 -5.49 11.18
C PHE A 88 -3.39 -5.25 12.55
N SER A 89 -3.52 -4.07 13.14
CA SER A 89 -2.93 -3.78 14.46
C SER A 89 -3.64 -4.47 15.63
N VAL A 90 -4.80 -5.11 15.41
CA VAL A 90 -5.56 -5.82 16.47
C VAL A 90 -5.75 -7.31 16.17
N LEU A 91 -5.22 -7.80 15.05
CA LEU A 91 -5.25 -9.23 14.73
C LEU A 91 -4.35 -10.01 15.72
N HIS A 92 -4.76 -11.25 16.02
CA HIS A 92 -4.07 -12.10 16.99
C HIS A 92 -4.05 -13.58 16.56
N ALA A 93 -3.26 -14.39 17.28
CA ALA A 93 -3.25 -15.83 17.13
C ALA A 93 -4.66 -16.42 17.33
N GLY A 94 -5.12 -17.24 16.39
CA GLY A 94 -6.48 -17.82 16.41
C GLY A 94 -7.53 -17.03 15.63
N THR A 95 -7.19 -15.88 15.03
CA THR A 95 -8.09 -15.21 14.08
C THR A 95 -8.47 -16.17 12.94
N PRO A 96 -9.77 -16.29 12.58
CA PRO A 96 -10.20 -17.14 11.47
C PRO A 96 -9.51 -16.76 10.15
N LEU A 97 -9.02 -17.76 9.41
CA LEU A 97 -8.34 -17.57 8.12
C LEU A 97 -9.18 -16.78 7.12
N ILE A 98 -10.49 -17.03 7.08
CA ILE A 98 -11.41 -16.32 6.20
C ILE A 98 -11.47 -14.83 6.51
N PHE A 99 -11.39 -14.45 7.79
CA PHE A 99 -11.38 -13.05 8.20
C PHE A 99 -10.09 -12.37 7.74
N ILE A 100 -8.94 -13.02 7.95
CA ILE A 100 -7.64 -12.51 7.46
C ILE A 100 -7.66 -12.36 5.93
N ALA A 101 -8.21 -13.34 5.20
CA ALA A 101 -8.33 -13.29 3.75
C ALA A 101 -9.19 -12.10 3.28
N LEU A 102 -10.29 -11.80 3.98
CA LEU A 102 -11.15 -10.64 3.67
C LEU A 102 -10.42 -9.32 3.94
N VAL A 103 -9.65 -9.23 5.03
CA VAL A 103 -8.84 -8.04 5.33
C VAL A 103 -7.73 -7.85 4.28
N MET A 104 -7.07 -8.93 3.86
CA MET A 104 -6.08 -8.92 2.76
C MET A 104 -6.71 -8.49 1.43
N LEU A 105 -7.90 -9.01 1.11
CA LEU A 105 -8.66 -8.62 -0.08
C LEU A 105 -9.05 -7.13 -0.03
N LEU A 106 -9.54 -6.65 1.12
CA LEU A 106 -9.90 -5.25 1.35
C LEU A 106 -8.71 -4.32 1.18
N GLN A 107 -7.58 -4.68 1.78
CA GLN A 107 -6.32 -3.97 1.64
C GLN A 107 -5.89 -3.91 0.18
N GLY A 108 -5.86 -5.06 -0.51
CA GLY A 108 -5.51 -5.14 -1.92
C GLY A 108 -6.41 -4.28 -2.79
N PHE A 109 -7.71 -4.31 -2.54
CA PHE A 109 -8.70 -3.48 -3.24
C PHE A 109 -8.42 -1.98 -3.06
N GLY A 110 -8.15 -1.54 -1.83
CA GLY A 110 -7.74 -0.16 -1.54
C GLY A 110 -6.46 0.24 -2.28
N VAL A 111 -5.45 -0.64 -2.28
CA VAL A 111 -4.18 -0.42 -2.99
C VAL A 111 -4.40 -0.31 -4.49
N GLY A 112 -5.18 -1.20 -5.11
CA GLY A 112 -5.47 -1.17 -6.54
C GLY A 112 -6.13 0.14 -6.99
N ILE A 113 -7.11 0.63 -6.21
CA ILE A 113 -7.72 1.95 -6.47
C ILE A 113 -6.67 3.07 -6.37
N GLY A 114 -5.87 3.04 -5.31
CA GLY A 114 -4.85 4.05 -5.02
C GLY A 114 -3.71 4.10 -6.06
N GLN A 115 -3.45 2.97 -6.74
CA GLN A 115 -2.49 2.91 -7.84
C GLN A 115 -3.03 3.52 -9.14
N GLN A 116 -4.33 3.39 -9.41
CA GLN A 116 -4.93 3.88 -10.66
C GLN A 116 -5.19 5.39 -10.64
N VAL A 117 -5.60 5.94 -9.50
CA VAL A 117 -5.99 7.36 -9.40
C VAL A 117 -4.87 8.33 -9.80
N PRO A 118 -3.62 8.23 -9.28
CA PRO A 118 -2.53 9.13 -9.67
C PRO A 118 -2.18 9.02 -11.14
N VAL A 119 -2.19 7.79 -11.69
CA VAL A 119 -1.90 7.54 -13.11
C VAL A 119 -2.91 8.26 -13.98
N ILE A 120 -4.20 8.03 -13.78
CA ILE A 120 -5.25 8.69 -14.58
C ILE A 120 -5.17 10.22 -14.42
N GLY A 121 -4.91 10.70 -13.21
CA GLY A 121 -4.82 12.13 -12.93
C GLY A 121 -3.66 12.81 -13.67
N VAL A 122 -2.45 12.23 -13.66
CA VAL A 122 -1.30 12.82 -14.38
C VAL A 122 -1.42 12.66 -15.89
N GLN A 123 -1.98 11.55 -16.37
CA GLN A 123 -2.21 11.34 -17.80
C GLN A 123 -3.18 12.38 -18.36
N ASN A 124 -4.19 12.77 -17.58
CA ASN A 124 -5.12 13.83 -17.99
C ASN A 124 -4.53 15.25 -17.88
N ALA A 125 -3.63 15.47 -16.93
CA ALA A 125 -3.02 16.79 -16.72
C ALA A 125 -1.84 17.07 -17.69
N ALA A 126 -1.23 16.03 -18.24
CA ALA A 126 -0.07 16.13 -19.13
C ALA A 126 -0.48 16.36 -20.60
N ALA A 127 0.42 16.98 -21.38
CA ALA A 127 0.30 17.00 -22.82
C ALA A 127 0.46 15.58 -23.39
N LYS A 128 -0.15 15.28 -24.55
CA LYS A 128 -0.12 13.95 -25.16
C LYS A 128 1.30 13.39 -25.35
N ALA A 129 2.26 14.25 -25.69
CA ALA A 129 3.66 13.88 -25.86
C ALA A 129 4.35 13.49 -24.54
N ASP A 130 3.86 14.00 -23.40
CA ASP A 130 4.50 13.86 -22.08
C ASP A 130 3.82 12.79 -21.19
N VAL A 131 2.76 12.13 -21.68
CA VAL A 131 1.99 11.12 -20.92
C VAL A 131 2.89 10.00 -20.38
N GLY A 132 3.87 9.57 -21.18
CA GLY A 132 4.86 8.56 -20.76
C GLY A 132 5.73 9.06 -19.59
N ALA A 133 6.31 10.25 -19.72
CA ALA A 133 7.12 10.86 -18.66
C ALA A 133 6.31 11.12 -17.37
N ALA A 134 5.06 11.56 -17.50
CA ALA A 134 4.17 11.79 -16.38
C ALA A 134 3.84 10.48 -15.63
N THR A 135 3.51 9.41 -16.37
CA THR A 135 3.25 8.09 -15.79
C THR A 135 4.51 7.48 -15.16
N GLY A 136 5.67 7.68 -15.80
CA GLY A 136 6.98 7.30 -15.27
C GLY A 136 7.28 8.00 -13.95
N THR A 137 6.98 9.31 -13.85
CA THR A 137 7.14 10.08 -12.61
C THR A 137 6.29 9.50 -11.48
N VAL A 138 5.01 9.21 -11.73
CA VAL A 138 4.13 8.57 -10.74
C VAL A 138 4.70 7.24 -10.27
N THR A 139 5.21 6.42 -11.19
CA THR A 139 5.80 5.12 -10.88
C THR A 139 7.09 5.26 -10.06
N LEU A 140 7.96 6.19 -10.43
CA LEU A 140 9.19 6.47 -9.70
C LEU A 140 8.89 6.97 -8.28
N THR A 141 7.95 7.90 -8.13
CA THR A 141 7.50 8.39 -6.82
C THR A 141 6.91 7.27 -5.97
N ARG A 142 6.16 6.34 -6.58
CA ARG A 142 5.63 5.15 -5.90
C ARG A 142 6.74 4.25 -5.38
N MET A 143 7.75 3.96 -6.21
CA MET A 143 8.90 3.16 -5.80
C MET A 143 9.72 3.86 -4.70
N GLY A 144 9.87 5.18 -4.79
CA GLY A 144 10.49 5.99 -3.73
C GLY A 144 9.73 5.87 -2.40
N GLY A 145 8.40 5.96 -2.43
CA GLY A 145 7.56 5.75 -1.25
C GLY A 145 7.69 4.33 -0.67
N ALA A 146 7.77 3.31 -1.52
CA ALA A 146 8.02 1.95 -1.08
C ALA A 146 9.37 1.81 -0.37
N ALA A 147 10.45 2.34 -0.95
CA ALA A 147 11.78 2.29 -0.36
C ALA A 147 11.84 3.00 1.00
N ILE A 148 11.29 4.21 1.10
CA ILE A 148 11.19 4.98 2.34
C ILE A 148 10.45 4.18 3.42
N ALA A 149 9.31 3.60 3.06
CA ALA A 149 8.49 2.82 3.98
C ALA A 149 9.20 1.56 4.47
N ILE A 150 9.89 0.83 3.59
CA ILE A 150 10.70 -0.35 3.97
C ILE A 150 11.73 0.04 5.03
N SER A 151 12.44 1.14 4.84
CA SER A 151 13.42 1.62 5.84
C SER A 151 12.77 2.00 7.17
N ILE A 152 11.63 2.72 7.13
CA ILE A 152 10.89 3.10 8.35
C ILE A 152 10.38 1.86 9.09
N TYR A 153 9.73 0.94 8.39
CA TYR A 153 9.19 -0.29 8.97
C TYR A 153 10.30 -1.19 9.51
N GLY A 154 11.42 -1.30 8.80
CA GLY A 154 12.59 -2.03 9.28
C GLY A 154 13.18 -1.41 10.55
N ALA A 155 13.23 -0.08 10.63
CA ALA A 155 13.68 0.62 11.83
C ALA A 155 12.72 0.39 13.02
N ILE A 156 11.40 0.41 12.80
CA ILE A 156 10.39 0.15 13.83
C ILE A 156 10.48 -1.30 14.34
N VAL A 157 10.58 -2.27 13.42
CA VAL A 157 10.78 -3.66 13.81
C VAL A 157 12.10 -3.80 14.58
N SER A 158 13.19 -3.23 14.07
CA SER A 158 14.48 -3.29 14.75
C SER A 158 14.45 -2.66 16.15
N SER A 159 13.75 -1.55 16.34
CA SER A 159 13.69 -0.86 17.64
C SER A 159 12.88 -1.65 18.66
N GLY A 160 11.74 -2.23 18.25
CA GLY A 160 10.95 -3.13 19.11
C GLY A 160 11.73 -4.36 19.57
N LEU A 161 12.68 -4.81 18.74
CA LEU A 161 13.55 -5.95 19.03
C LEU A 161 14.80 -5.59 19.86
N THR A 162 15.11 -4.31 20.09
CA THR A 162 16.39 -3.89 20.70
C THR A 162 16.50 -4.32 22.18
N HIS A 163 15.38 -4.53 22.85
CA HIS A 163 15.34 -5.05 24.22
C HIS A 163 15.53 -6.58 24.30
N VAL A 164 15.50 -7.26 23.15
CA VAL A 164 15.62 -8.72 23.08
C VAL A 164 17.02 -9.05 22.59
N GLN A 165 17.93 -9.32 23.53
CA GLN A 165 19.32 -9.73 23.24
C GLN A 165 19.38 -11.16 22.72
N ILE A 166 18.72 -11.42 21.58
CA ILE A 166 18.80 -12.71 20.91
C ILE A 166 19.97 -12.65 19.95
N ALA A 167 21.01 -13.46 20.19
CA ALA A 167 21.92 -13.81 19.11
C ALA A 167 21.23 -14.90 18.26
N LEU A 168 20.81 -14.58 17.04
CA LEU A 168 20.33 -15.64 16.13
C LEU A 168 21.49 -16.55 15.75
N PRO A 169 21.26 -17.87 15.69
CA PRO A 169 22.23 -18.81 15.14
C PRO A 169 22.64 -18.38 13.72
N GLY A 170 23.95 -18.35 13.44
CA GLY A 170 24.47 -18.08 12.09
C GLY A 170 24.65 -16.60 11.72
N GLY A 171 24.54 -15.66 12.66
CA GLY A 171 24.80 -14.24 12.39
C GLY A 171 23.74 -13.54 11.53
N VAL A 172 22.53 -14.12 11.47
CA VAL A 172 21.40 -13.58 10.72
C VAL A 172 21.01 -12.22 11.32
N ASP A 173 21.03 -11.17 10.49
CA ASP A 173 20.56 -9.84 10.88
C ASP A 173 19.02 -9.82 10.90
N PHE A 174 18.46 -9.67 12.09
CA PHE A 174 17.01 -9.52 12.32
C PHE A 174 16.38 -8.40 11.49
N ARG A 175 17.14 -7.35 11.15
CA ARG A 175 16.65 -6.20 10.37
C ARG A 175 16.29 -6.56 8.94
N ASN A 176 16.92 -7.60 8.40
CA ASN A 176 16.75 -8.07 7.04
C ASN A 176 16.12 -9.47 6.98
N LEU A 177 15.44 -9.88 8.07
CA LEU A 177 14.82 -11.19 8.12
C LEU A 177 13.72 -11.30 7.06
N THR A 178 13.85 -12.28 6.17
CA THR A 178 12.81 -12.61 5.19
C THR A 178 11.86 -13.66 5.77
N PRO A 179 10.62 -13.77 5.26
CA PRO A 179 9.71 -14.89 5.52
C PRO A 179 10.38 -16.26 5.47
N GLU A 180 11.19 -16.50 4.44
CA GLU A 180 11.92 -17.75 4.24
C GLU A 180 13.04 -17.92 5.26
N GLY A 181 13.79 -16.85 5.54
CA GLY A 181 14.83 -16.84 6.57
C GLY A 181 14.28 -17.14 7.96
N LEU A 182 13.11 -16.57 8.30
CA LEU A 182 12.38 -16.88 9.52
C LEU A 182 11.97 -18.36 9.60
N ALA A 183 11.46 -18.92 8.50
CA ALA A 183 11.02 -20.31 8.46
C ALA A 183 12.19 -21.31 8.63
N ALA A 184 13.39 -20.93 8.18
CA ALA A 184 14.61 -21.75 8.30
C ALA A 184 15.21 -21.78 9.72
N LEU A 185 14.75 -20.91 10.64
CA LEU A 185 15.30 -20.86 11.99
C LEU A 185 14.90 -22.09 12.85
N PRO A 186 15.75 -22.51 13.80
CA PRO A 186 15.38 -23.50 14.81
C PRO A 186 14.10 -23.09 15.57
N GLN A 187 13.28 -24.06 15.99
CA GLN A 187 11.97 -23.77 16.59
C GLN A 187 12.05 -22.87 17.83
N ALA A 188 13.08 -23.04 18.67
CA ALA A 188 13.34 -22.19 19.82
C ALA A 188 13.61 -20.72 19.42
N ALA A 189 14.39 -20.51 18.35
CA ALA A 189 14.66 -19.17 17.82
C ALA A 189 13.39 -18.55 17.20
N ARG A 190 12.57 -19.33 16.49
CA ARG A 190 11.28 -18.86 15.93
C ARG A 190 10.32 -18.37 17.01
N ALA A 191 10.20 -19.07 18.13
CA ALA A 191 9.34 -18.65 19.24
C ALA A 191 9.84 -17.35 19.88
N LEU A 192 11.16 -17.20 20.03
CA LEU A 192 11.78 -16.00 20.57
C LEU A 192 11.59 -14.79 19.64
N VAL A 193 11.74 -15.02 18.33
CA VAL A 193 11.44 -14.04 17.28
C VAL A 193 9.96 -13.66 17.29
N ALA A 194 9.06 -14.63 17.35
CA ALA A 194 7.61 -14.38 17.32
C ALA A 194 7.14 -13.49 18.48
N ASN A 195 7.59 -13.77 19.71
CA ASN A 195 7.27 -12.94 20.88
C ASN A 195 7.82 -11.52 20.73
N ALA A 196 9.06 -11.38 20.25
CA ALA A 196 9.71 -10.09 20.06
C ALA A 196 9.08 -9.25 18.93
N TYR A 197 8.56 -9.90 17.88
CA TYR A 197 7.90 -9.25 16.75
C TYR A 197 6.47 -8.80 17.06
N SER A 198 5.74 -9.50 17.94
CA SER A 198 4.34 -9.17 18.28
C SER A 198 4.22 -7.73 18.82
N ASP A 199 5.18 -7.28 19.62
CA ASP A 199 5.20 -5.92 20.17
C ASP A 199 5.61 -4.86 19.13
N ALA A 200 6.35 -5.26 18.10
CA ALA A 200 6.88 -4.36 17.07
C ALA A 200 5.91 -4.13 15.90
N PHE A 201 4.95 -5.03 15.67
CA PHE A 201 4.01 -4.91 14.56
C PHE A 201 2.87 -3.94 14.80
N VAL A 202 2.39 -3.79 16.04
CA VAL A 202 1.38 -2.78 16.39
C VAL A 202 1.86 -1.36 16.02
N PRO A 203 3.04 -0.88 16.48
CA PRO A 203 3.52 0.45 16.10
C PRO A 203 3.82 0.57 14.60
N LEU A 204 4.21 -0.52 13.93
CA LEU A 204 4.39 -0.54 12.48
C LEU A 204 3.07 -0.27 11.75
N PHE A 205 2.01 -1.01 12.06
CA PHE A 205 0.72 -0.83 11.41
C PHE A 205 0.07 0.51 11.74
N LEU A 206 0.25 1.02 12.97
CA LEU A 206 -0.19 2.37 13.32
C LEU A 206 0.58 3.44 12.55
N THR A 207 1.90 3.27 12.36
CA THR A 207 2.71 4.19 11.54
C THR A 207 2.27 4.15 10.08
N ALA A 208 2.08 2.96 9.52
CA ALA A 208 1.57 2.77 8.16
C ALA A 208 0.17 3.40 8.00
N SER A 209 -0.70 3.24 9.00
CA SER A 209 -2.02 3.89 9.05
C SER A 209 -1.90 5.41 9.06
N GLY A 210 -0.97 5.96 9.85
CA GLY A 210 -0.63 7.38 9.86
C GLY A 210 -0.15 7.89 8.48
N MET A 211 0.67 7.12 7.78
CA MET A 211 1.06 7.43 6.39
C MET A 211 -0.16 7.46 5.46
N MET A 212 -1.12 6.56 5.63
CA MET A 212 -2.38 6.60 4.87
C MET A 212 -3.26 7.80 5.21
N VAL A 213 -3.23 8.29 6.45
CA VAL A 213 -3.92 9.55 6.82
C VAL A 213 -3.34 10.73 6.03
N ILE A 214 -2.02 10.78 5.79
CA ILE A 214 -1.41 11.79 4.92
C ILE A 214 -1.97 11.67 3.49
N GLY A 215 -2.08 10.45 2.97
CA GLY A 215 -2.71 10.18 1.68
C GLY A 215 -4.19 10.59 1.64
N LEU A 216 -4.92 10.39 2.74
CA LEU A 216 -6.33 10.80 2.88
C LEU A 216 -6.47 12.32 2.86
N ILE A 217 -5.62 13.04 3.60
CA ILE A 217 -5.59 14.51 3.58
C ILE A 217 -5.30 15.00 2.16
N ALA A 218 -4.29 14.45 1.49
CA ALA A 218 -3.98 14.79 0.10
C ALA A 218 -5.17 14.51 -0.83
N ALA A 219 -5.87 13.39 -0.65
CA ALA A 219 -7.05 13.02 -1.42
C ALA A 219 -8.24 13.98 -1.17
N LEU A 220 -8.43 14.44 0.06
CA LEU A 220 -9.47 15.42 0.42
C LEU A 220 -9.18 16.80 -0.20
N LEU A 221 -7.90 17.17 -0.30
CA LEU A 221 -7.46 18.42 -0.93
C LEU A 221 -7.49 18.39 -2.46
N LEU A 222 -7.64 17.22 -3.09
CA LEU A 222 -7.79 17.14 -4.54
C LEU A 222 -9.00 17.97 -5.01
N PRO A 223 -8.87 18.73 -6.11
CA PRO A 223 -10.00 19.46 -6.66
C PRO A 223 -10.99 18.47 -7.30
N ASN A 224 -12.29 18.69 -7.09
CA ASN A 224 -13.34 17.82 -7.62
C ASN A 224 -13.66 18.16 -9.08
N ILE A 225 -12.69 17.95 -9.97
CA ILE A 225 -12.79 18.29 -11.39
C ILE A 225 -13.27 17.07 -12.17
N ARG A 226 -14.19 17.30 -13.12
CA ARG A 226 -14.57 16.28 -14.11
C ARG A 226 -13.53 16.25 -15.22
N LEU A 227 -12.96 15.08 -15.48
CA LEU A 227 -12.06 14.82 -16.59
C LEU A 227 -12.82 15.05 -17.91
N PRO A 228 -12.25 15.78 -18.89
CA PRO A 228 -12.86 15.93 -20.21
C PRO A 228 -13.12 14.57 -20.86
N ARG A 229 -14.33 14.35 -21.42
CA ARG A 229 -14.61 13.09 -22.14
C ARG A 229 -13.91 13.09 -23.50
N GLU A 230 -13.48 11.91 -23.92
CA GLU A 230 -12.91 11.69 -25.25
C GLU A 230 -13.96 12.05 -26.32
N GLY A 231 -13.80 13.22 -26.96
CA GLY A 231 -14.75 13.78 -27.94
C GLY A 231 -15.18 15.23 -27.64
N GLU A 232 -15.24 15.66 -26.38
CA GLU A 232 -15.71 17.01 -26.00
C GLU A 232 -14.70 18.11 -26.39
N GLY A 233 -13.40 17.79 -26.36
CA GLY A 233 -12.34 18.71 -26.80
C GLY A 233 -12.35 19.01 -28.31
N LYS A 234 -12.91 18.10 -29.14
CA LYS A 234 -13.05 18.34 -30.59
C LYS A 234 -14.23 19.27 -30.90
N ALA A 235 -15.33 19.15 -30.17
CA ALA A 235 -16.51 20.03 -30.34
C ALA A 235 -16.22 21.49 -29.92
N GLY A 236 -15.46 21.70 -28.84
CA GLY A 236 -15.10 23.05 -28.39
C GLY A 236 -14.10 23.79 -29.30
N ALA A 237 -13.24 23.06 -30.02
CA ALA A 237 -12.33 23.64 -31.00
C ALA A 237 -13.04 23.96 -32.33
N ALA A 238 -14.00 23.12 -32.75
CA ALA A 238 -14.81 23.36 -33.94
C ALA A 238 -15.84 24.48 -33.77
N ALA A 239 -16.31 24.75 -32.54
CA ALA A 239 -17.22 25.86 -32.25
C ALA A 239 -16.53 27.23 -32.10
N ARG A 240 -15.19 27.26 -32.16
CA ARG A 240 -14.36 28.48 -32.07
C ARG A 240 -13.58 28.77 -33.36
N ALA A 241 -13.77 27.94 -34.39
CA ALA A 241 -13.26 28.13 -35.75
C ALA A 241 -14.41 28.60 -36.64
#